data_AF-A0A2A2Q6J0-F1
#
_entry.id   AF-A0A2A2Q6J0-F1
#
_cell.length_a   1.000
_cell.length_b   1.000
_cell.length_c   1.000
_cell.angle_alpha   90.00
_cell.angle_beta   90.00
_cell.angle_gamma   90.00
#
_symmetry.space_group_name_H-M   'P 1'
#
loop_
_entity.id
_entity.type
_entity.pdbx_description
1 polymer ?
#
loop_
_entity_poly.entity_id
_entity_poly.type
_entity_poly.pdbx_seq_one_letter_code
_entity_poly.pdbx_strand_id
1 'polypeptide(L)'
;MLLEEVSESRHGSGRTLGSVTADKTLFDGSVNLWQQPANTVWLWTIPSKAQQAEETVLVAEDTMVKDGSNAGTNYGSATSLVVRNDPSNNANRSAAFFKFNLPPIYLPDIQIATLCLRTRANPSGTAQGYVYGMDHNTWSEGTLTWTNAPNLKKGKVAGNKIANRVIDGEGTTAHILGQLVATSSTPSEKIIDVTEYLRSQPNRVPSFLITQDPRWDVTLPSLAVGDTQPSALEITASEGSTDPYLRIVRLKDTDGDGLSDEAETNTLSTNSNDADSDNDGLSDGTEVLVLSTNPNLNNAPTISNITDRSIAVNTNTGAIAVTIGDVETAATSLTLTRASSNPALIPLSGIVFGGSGANRTVTSTPAANQLGSSTITVSVNDGVLTASDTFLVTVTGTASQTWRFANFGTAANSGNAADTFDANNDGESNLLEYATAQNPNASSRAVLSAVRTASALEITYTRSKAAFTGGVAFTVEWSDVLAPSSWSGALVTQNILTDNGTLQTIKATIPAGPTIPMRFARLKVTQAP
;
A
#
# COMPACT_ATOMS: atom_id res chain seq x y z
N MET A 1 39.20 13.99 -12.29
CA MET A 1 39.83 15.09 -11.52
C MET A 1 39.14 16.38 -11.89
N LEU A 2 38.67 17.16 -10.91
CA LEU A 2 38.12 18.48 -11.13
C LEU A 2 39.20 19.52 -10.80
N LEU A 3 39.56 20.34 -11.80
CA LEU A 3 40.44 21.48 -11.61
C LEU A 3 39.61 22.76 -11.63
N GLU A 4 39.55 23.42 -10.47
CA GLU A 4 38.89 24.71 -10.34
C GLU A 4 39.91 25.81 -10.10
N GLU A 5 39.84 26.85 -10.92
CA GLU A 5 40.54 28.10 -10.63
C GLU A 5 39.67 28.96 -9.71
N VAL A 6 40.18 29.20 -8.50
CA VAL A 6 39.63 30.13 -7.53
C VAL A 6 40.58 31.31 -7.44
N SER A 7 40.19 32.48 -7.92
CA SER A 7 41.05 33.67 -7.90
C SER A 7 40.36 34.87 -7.30
N GLU A 8 41.14 35.89 -6.91
CA GLU A 8 40.57 37.17 -6.49
C GLU A 8 39.68 37.79 -7.56
N SER A 9 40.02 37.65 -8.84
CA SER A 9 39.16 38.12 -9.94
C SER A 9 37.82 37.37 -10.04
N ARG A 10 37.73 36.19 -9.41
CA ARG A 10 36.53 35.36 -9.34
C ARG A 10 35.89 35.34 -7.96
N HIS A 11 36.48 36.06 -7.00
CA HIS A 11 35.93 36.28 -5.67
C HIS A 11 35.50 34.98 -4.96
N GLY A 12 36.31 33.93 -5.08
CA GLY A 12 36.03 32.63 -4.45
C GLY A 12 35.16 31.67 -5.28
N SER A 13 34.56 32.10 -6.39
CA SER A 13 33.80 31.20 -7.28
C SER A 13 34.73 30.39 -8.19
N GLY A 14 34.49 29.07 -8.28
CA GLY A 14 35.24 28.16 -9.14
C GLY A 14 34.83 28.28 -10.62
N ARG A 15 35.77 27.99 -11.52
CA ARG A 15 35.53 27.65 -12.93
C ARG A 15 36.25 26.35 -13.21
N THR A 16 35.54 25.37 -13.76
CA THR A 16 36.19 24.17 -14.27
C THR A 16 37.03 24.53 -15.49
N LEU A 17 38.33 24.26 -15.45
CA LEU A 17 39.20 24.43 -16.61
C LEU A 17 39.39 23.15 -17.44
N GLY A 18 38.94 22.01 -16.90
CA GLY A 18 38.85 20.75 -17.62
C GLY A 18 38.69 19.56 -16.69
N SER A 19 38.25 18.44 -17.26
CA SER A 19 38.39 17.09 -16.67
C SER A 19 39.71 16.49 -17.14
N VAL A 20 40.63 16.21 -16.21
CA VAL A 20 41.86 15.48 -16.55
C VAL A 20 41.54 13.99 -16.55
N THR A 21 41.46 13.37 -17.73
CA THR A 21 41.54 11.92 -17.89
C THR A 21 42.99 11.47 -17.68
N ALA A 22 43.20 10.24 -17.21
CA ALA A 22 44.52 9.69 -16.91
C ALA A 22 45.53 9.99 -18.04
N ASP A 23 46.74 10.40 -17.64
CA ASP A 23 47.92 10.64 -18.47
C ASP A 23 48.02 11.96 -19.27
N LYS A 24 47.12 12.94 -19.08
CA LYS A 24 47.39 14.30 -19.58
C LYS A 24 48.21 15.12 -18.57
N THR A 25 49.37 15.60 -19.00
CA THR A 25 49.99 16.77 -18.39
C THR A 25 49.04 17.95 -18.63
N LEU A 26 48.64 18.66 -17.56
CA LEU A 26 47.87 19.93 -17.64
C LEU A 26 48.61 21.05 -18.39
N PHE A 27 49.80 20.76 -18.90
CA PHE A 27 50.76 21.68 -19.50
C PHE A 27 50.88 21.50 -21.02
N ASP A 28 49.83 21.04 -21.71
CA ASP A 28 49.85 20.91 -23.19
C ASP A 28 49.72 22.24 -23.95
N GLY A 29 49.73 23.38 -23.23
CA GLY A 29 49.61 24.72 -23.80
C GLY A 29 48.18 25.20 -24.04
N SER A 30 47.16 24.37 -23.78
CA SER A 30 45.74 24.75 -23.91
C SER A 30 45.21 25.64 -22.77
N VAL A 31 45.81 25.56 -21.57
CA VAL A 31 45.50 26.44 -20.43
C VAL A 31 46.64 27.44 -20.26
N ASN A 32 46.38 28.70 -20.60
CA ASN A 32 47.39 29.76 -20.56
C ASN A 32 47.59 30.27 -19.12
N LEU A 33 48.38 29.54 -18.33
CA LEU A 33 48.66 29.82 -16.91
C LEU A 33 49.45 31.13 -16.69
N TRP A 34 49.93 31.79 -17.73
CA TRP A 34 50.74 33.00 -17.63
C TRP A 34 49.93 34.31 -17.66
N GLN A 35 48.60 34.23 -17.86
CA GLN A 35 47.66 35.35 -17.71
C GLN A 35 46.72 35.14 -16.51
N GLN A 36 47.25 34.66 -15.39
CA GLN A 36 46.45 34.50 -14.19
C GLN A 36 46.27 35.85 -13.47
N PRO A 37 45.08 36.12 -12.93
CA PRO A 37 44.89 37.18 -11.94
C PRO A 37 45.83 36.98 -10.74
N ALA A 38 46.22 38.10 -10.10
CA ALA A 38 46.93 38.04 -8.82
C ALA A 38 46.13 37.20 -7.81
N ASN A 39 46.84 36.48 -6.92
CA ASN A 39 46.26 35.69 -5.83
C ASN A 39 45.27 34.61 -6.30
N THR A 40 45.66 33.84 -7.32
CA THR A 40 44.93 32.65 -7.78
C THR A 40 45.34 31.41 -6.97
N VAL A 41 44.35 30.68 -6.46
CA VAL A 41 44.47 29.36 -5.85
C VAL A 41 43.79 28.33 -6.76
N TRP A 42 44.41 27.16 -6.88
CA TRP A 42 43.83 26.04 -7.58
C TRP A 42 43.26 25.06 -6.59
N LEU A 43 41.96 24.78 -6.70
CA LEU A 43 41.36 23.68 -5.98
C LEU A 43 41.39 22.45 -6.88
N TRP A 44 42.00 21.39 -6.35
CA TRP A 44 42.08 20.10 -7.01
C TRP A 44 41.19 19.14 -6.24
N THR A 45 40.05 18.80 -6.81
CA THR A 45 39.24 17.72 -6.28
C THR A 45 39.64 16.44 -6.99
N ILE A 46 40.33 15.58 -6.23
CA ILE A 46 40.73 14.25 -6.67
C ILE A 46 39.67 13.30 -6.14
N PRO A 47 38.87 12.66 -7.01
CA PRO A 47 37.93 11.65 -6.56
C PRO A 47 38.71 10.51 -5.89
N SER A 48 38.15 9.93 -4.83
CA SER A 48 38.79 8.84 -4.11
C SER A 48 39.01 7.60 -4.98
N LYS A 49 38.25 7.51 -6.08
CA LYS A 49 38.32 6.46 -7.10
C LYS A 49 38.30 7.09 -8.50
N ALA A 50 38.62 6.29 -9.52
CA ALA A 50 38.61 6.77 -10.89
C ALA A 50 37.20 7.21 -11.31
N GLN A 51 37.10 8.40 -11.92
CA GLN A 51 35.87 8.84 -12.59
C GLN A 51 35.56 7.86 -13.72
N GLN A 52 34.33 7.35 -13.76
CA GLN A 52 33.96 6.29 -14.69
C GLN A 52 32.70 6.61 -15.51
N ALA A 53 31.77 7.43 -15.00
CA ALA A 53 30.63 7.94 -15.75
C ALA A 53 30.30 9.39 -15.38
N GLU A 54 29.72 10.14 -16.33
CA GLU A 54 29.25 11.52 -16.15
C GLU A 54 27.82 11.66 -16.66
N GLU A 55 26.98 12.30 -15.85
CA GLU A 55 25.56 12.50 -16.11
C GLU A 55 25.17 13.96 -15.84
N THR A 56 24.25 14.48 -16.66
CA THR A 56 23.68 15.82 -16.49
C THR A 56 22.20 15.70 -16.12
N VAL A 57 21.84 16.21 -14.94
CA VAL A 57 20.46 16.24 -14.45
C VAL A 57 19.95 17.68 -14.52
N LEU A 58 18.96 17.92 -15.37
CA LEU A 58 18.33 19.23 -15.48
C LEU A 58 17.49 19.54 -14.25
N VAL A 59 17.35 20.83 -13.93
CA VAL A 59 16.44 21.25 -12.87
C VAL A 59 15.01 20.81 -13.17
N ALA A 60 14.33 20.28 -12.17
CA ALA A 60 12.94 19.82 -12.27
C ALA A 60 11.95 20.93 -11.97
N GLU A 61 12.29 21.80 -11.01
CA GLU A 61 11.50 22.96 -10.62
C GLU A 61 12.43 24.09 -10.19
N ASP A 62 12.19 25.30 -10.64
CA ASP A 62 12.87 26.49 -10.15
C ASP A 62 11.96 27.72 -10.09
N THR A 63 12.17 28.56 -9.11
CA THR A 63 11.35 29.76 -8.96
C THR A 63 12.05 30.80 -8.11
N MET A 64 11.57 32.04 -8.18
CA MET A 64 11.93 33.06 -7.21
C MET A 64 10.73 33.42 -6.34
N VAL A 65 11.00 33.86 -5.13
CA VAL A 65 9.99 34.43 -4.23
C VAL A 65 10.43 35.82 -3.81
N LYS A 66 9.46 36.72 -3.62
CA LYS A 66 9.69 38.12 -3.25
C LYS A 66 8.96 38.49 -1.96
N ASP A 67 9.63 39.19 -1.05
CA ASP A 67 9.06 39.63 0.24
C ASP A 67 8.15 40.87 0.07
N GLY A 68 7.66 41.41 1.19
CA GLY A 68 6.90 42.66 1.24
C GLY A 68 5.53 42.54 0.57
N SER A 69 5.17 43.54 -0.24
CA SER A 69 3.90 43.56 -0.97
C SER A 69 3.75 42.41 -1.96
N ASN A 70 4.86 41.78 -2.34
CA ASN A 70 4.92 40.69 -3.31
C ASN A 70 4.85 39.30 -2.65
N ALA A 71 4.73 39.23 -1.31
CA ALA A 71 4.90 37.99 -0.55
C ALA A 71 3.89 36.88 -0.85
N GLY A 72 2.71 37.23 -1.39
CA GLY A 72 1.70 36.28 -1.83
C GLY A 72 1.71 35.98 -3.33
N THR A 73 2.68 36.52 -4.09
CA THR A 73 2.76 36.32 -5.54
C THR A 73 3.70 35.15 -5.86
N ASN A 74 3.27 34.29 -6.78
CA ASN A 74 4.09 33.22 -7.34
C ASN A 74 4.86 33.72 -8.57
N TYR A 75 6.10 33.28 -8.72
CA TYR A 75 6.95 33.62 -9.87
C TYR A 75 7.58 32.36 -10.49
N GLY A 76 6.84 31.24 -10.56
CA GLY A 76 7.31 29.99 -11.18
C GLY A 76 7.75 30.21 -12.63
N SER A 77 6.90 30.85 -13.43
CA SER A 77 7.16 31.08 -14.86
C SER A 77 8.20 32.17 -15.20
N ALA A 78 9.07 32.54 -14.27
CA ALA A 78 10.02 33.64 -14.45
C ALA A 78 11.28 33.13 -15.15
N THR A 79 11.52 33.52 -16.41
CA THR A 79 12.74 33.14 -17.17
C THR A 79 14.06 33.64 -16.55
N SER A 80 13.99 34.49 -15.53
CA SER A 80 15.15 34.90 -14.77
C SER A 80 14.82 35.13 -13.29
N LEU A 81 15.63 34.51 -12.44
CA LEU A 81 15.46 34.50 -11.00
C LEU A 81 16.38 35.55 -10.39
N VAL A 82 15.78 36.61 -9.86
CA VAL A 82 16.51 37.68 -9.19
C VAL A 82 16.67 37.32 -7.72
N VAL A 83 17.90 37.37 -7.21
CA VAL A 83 18.25 37.18 -5.81
C VAL A 83 18.78 38.51 -5.26
N ARG A 84 18.06 39.08 -4.31
CA ARG A 84 18.34 40.42 -3.77
C ARG A 84 17.99 40.49 -2.30
N ASN A 85 18.81 41.19 -1.50
CA ASN A 85 18.46 41.52 -0.12
C ASN A 85 18.53 43.04 0.10
N ASP A 86 17.45 43.73 -0.31
CA ASP A 86 17.34 45.17 -0.17
C ASP A 86 16.99 45.55 1.30
N PRO A 87 17.82 46.35 1.98
CA PRO A 87 17.56 46.76 3.36
C PRO A 87 16.45 47.81 3.46
N SER A 88 16.29 48.65 2.42
CA SER A 88 15.44 49.83 2.41
C SER A 88 13.99 49.52 2.01
N ASN A 89 13.79 48.52 1.15
CA ASN A 89 12.48 48.13 0.65
C ASN A 89 12.37 46.60 0.61
N ASN A 90 11.55 46.03 1.50
CA ASN A 90 11.35 44.58 1.54
C ASN A 90 10.69 44.03 0.26
N ALA A 91 9.93 44.83 -0.51
CA ALA A 91 9.37 44.39 -1.79
C ALA A 91 10.42 44.05 -2.86
N ASN A 92 11.66 44.54 -2.67
CA ASN A 92 12.82 44.25 -3.50
C ASN A 92 13.68 43.08 -2.96
N ARG A 93 13.31 42.45 -1.84
CA ARG A 93 13.99 41.25 -1.36
C ARG A 93 13.46 40.05 -2.11
N SER A 94 14.38 39.18 -2.52
CA SER A 94 14.05 37.98 -3.27
C SER A 94 15.07 36.88 -3.06
N ALA A 95 14.59 35.65 -3.19
CA ALA A 95 15.37 34.44 -3.08
C ALA A 95 15.01 33.51 -4.23
N ALA A 96 15.96 32.69 -4.68
CA ALA A 96 15.73 31.69 -5.71
C ALA A 96 15.73 30.28 -5.09
N PHE A 97 14.89 29.41 -5.63
CA PHE A 97 14.74 28.02 -5.24
C PHE A 97 14.96 27.14 -6.47
N PHE A 98 15.66 26.01 -6.27
CA PHE A 98 15.87 25.00 -7.30
C PHE A 98 15.64 23.62 -6.71
N LYS A 99 15.03 22.72 -7.47
CA LYS A 99 14.81 21.32 -7.09
C LYS A 99 15.14 20.43 -8.27
N PHE A 100 15.80 19.32 -8.00
CA PHE A 100 16.16 18.33 -9.01
C PHE A 100 15.56 16.98 -8.63
N ASN A 101 15.32 16.13 -9.62
CA ASN A 101 14.98 14.72 -9.40
C ASN A 101 16.16 13.90 -9.89
N LEU A 102 16.92 13.30 -8.96
CA LEU A 102 18.04 12.44 -9.32
C LEU A 102 17.52 11.12 -9.91
N PRO A 103 18.22 10.55 -10.89
CA PRO A 103 17.97 9.18 -11.36
C PRO A 103 18.13 8.16 -10.20
N PRO A 104 17.63 6.92 -10.39
CA PRO A 104 17.86 5.83 -9.45
C PRO A 104 19.33 5.38 -9.47
N ILE A 105 20.25 6.19 -8.94
CA ILE A 105 21.68 5.88 -8.79
C ILE A 105 22.04 5.59 -7.34
N TYR A 106 23.04 4.75 -7.10
CA TYR A 106 23.56 4.54 -5.75
C TYR A 106 24.34 5.76 -5.25
N LEU A 107 23.67 6.58 -4.43
CA LEU A 107 24.18 7.88 -3.98
C LEU A 107 25.59 7.84 -3.33
N PRO A 108 25.95 6.84 -2.49
CA PRO A 108 27.28 6.77 -1.89
C PRO A 108 28.43 6.77 -2.90
N ASP A 109 28.19 6.30 -4.13
CA ASP A 109 29.22 6.16 -5.17
C ASP A 109 29.34 7.37 -6.10
N ILE A 110 28.52 8.40 -5.90
CA ILE A 110 28.77 9.72 -6.51
C ILE A 110 30.18 10.15 -6.10
N GLN A 111 31.07 10.36 -7.07
CA GLN A 111 32.44 10.79 -6.83
C GLN A 111 32.53 12.31 -6.72
N ILE A 112 31.84 13.02 -7.62
CA ILE A 112 31.77 14.48 -7.68
C ILE A 112 30.37 14.85 -8.15
N ALA A 113 29.73 15.81 -7.50
CA ALA A 113 28.54 16.45 -8.04
C ALA A 113 28.64 17.96 -7.93
N THR A 114 28.38 18.65 -9.03
CA THR A 114 28.46 20.11 -9.10
C THR A 114 27.14 20.71 -9.56
N LEU A 115 26.66 21.72 -8.84
CA LEU A 115 25.56 22.58 -9.26
C LEU A 115 26.10 23.67 -10.20
N CYS A 116 25.62 23.65 -11.43
CA CYS A 116 25.98 24.59 -12.48
C CYS A 116 24.85 25.61 -12.67
N LEU A 117 25.17 26.90 -12.60
CA LEU A 117 24.22 28.01 -12.70
C LEU A 117 24.79 29.12 -13.57
N ARG A 118 23.98 29.67 -14.47
CA ARG A 118 24.36 30.85 -15.25
C ARG A 118 23.90 32.14 -14.58
N THR A 119 24.84 32.97 -14.17
CA THR A 119 24.58 34.17 -13.35
C THR A 119 25.16 35.46 -13.94
N ARG A 120 24.54 36.60 -13.63
CA ARG A 120 25.04 37.96 -13.90
C ARG A 120 24.70 38.92 -12.75
N ALA A 121 25.37 40.07 -12.71
CA ALA A 121 25.00 41.18 -11.85
C ALA A 121 24.01 42.10 -12.57
N ASN A 122 22.93 42.49 -11.88
CA ASN A 122 21.94 43.43 -12.42
C ASN A 122 21.53 44.48 -11.36
N PRO A 123 21.80 45.79 -11.59
CA PRO A 123 22.59 46.37 -12.68
C PRO A 123 24.08 45.97 -12.61
N SER A 124 24.91 46.42 -13.56
CA SER A 124 26.35 46.09 -13.57
C SER A 124 27.05 46.54 -12.28
N GLY A 125 27.76 45.63 -11.64
CA GLY A 125 28.49 45.82 -10.38
C GLY A 125 28.78 44.47 -9.74
N THR A 126 29.12 44.45 -8.46
CA THR A 126 29.30 43.19 -7.71
C THR A 126 27.98 42.78 -7.06
N ALA A 127 27.56 41.54 -7.34
CA ALA A 127 26.44 40.86 -6.71
C ALA A 127 26.90 39.50 -6.18
N GLN A 128 26.51 39.16 -4.96
CA GLN A 128 26.93 37.95 -4.30
C GLN A 128 25.77 37.27 -3.60
N GLY A 129 25.63 35.97 -3.84
CA GLY A 129 24.64 35.11 -3.20
C GLY A 129 25.30 33.88 -2.59
N TYR A 130 24.60 33.24 -1.66
CA TYR A 130 25.01 31.99 -1.04
C TYR A 130 24.04 30.89 -1.42
N VAL A 131 24.59 29.72 -1.74
CA VAL A 131 23.82 28.52 -2.05
C VAL A 131 23.69 27.70 -0.77
N TYR A 132 22.45 27.35 -0.45
CA TYR A 132 22.11 26.48 0.67
C TYR A 132 21.46 25.21 0.14
N GLY A 133 21.90 24.05 0.62
CA GLY A 133 21.17 22.80 0.51
C GLY A 133 20.13 22.72 1.63
N MET A 134 18.90 22.35 1.30
CA MET A 134 17.81 22.24 2.27
C MET A 134 17.48 20.78 2.56
N ASP A 135 17.04 20.49 3.78
CA ASP A 135 16.69 19.11 4.20
C ASP A 135 15.28 18.68 3.76
N HIS A 136 14.46 19.64 3.34
CA HIS A 136 13.10 19.44 2.85
C HIS A 136 12.93 20.02 1.45
N ASN A 137 12.08 19.33 0.68
CA ASN A 137 11.80 19.57 -0.73
C ASN A 137 10.30 19.66 -1.02
N THR A 138 9.50 19.95 0.02
CA THR A 138 8.03 19.91 -0.01
C THR A 138 7.37 21.09 -0.74
N TRP A 139 8.15 22.11 -1.12
CA TRP A 139 7.63 23.23 -1.91
C TRP A 139 7.31 22.79 -3.33
N SER A 140 6.46 23.52 -4.05
CA SER A 140 6.28 23.31 -5.49
C SER A 140 6.30 24.62 -6.26
N GLU A 141 6.90 24.61 -7.43
CA GLU A 141 7.12 25.77 -8.28
C GLU A 141 5.86 26.61 -8.50
N GLY A 142 4.74 25.95 -8.85
CA GLY A 142 3.47 26.62 -9.16
C GLY A 142 2.72 27.18 -7.95
N THR A 143 3.17 26.91 -6.72
CA THR A 143 2.51 27.37 -5.49
C THR A 143 3.42 28.15 -4.54
N LEU A 144 4.73 28.14 -4.79
CA LEU A 144 5.68 28.78 -3.90
C LEU A 144 5.54 30.29 -3.96
N THR A 145 5.49 30.91 -2.80
CA THR A 145 5.44 32.34 -2.56
C THR A 145 6.35 32.64 -1.37
N TRP A 146 6.68 33.91 -1.13
CA TRP A 146 7.47 34.21 0.07
C TRP A 146 6.72 33.83 1.35
N THR A 147 5.38 33.84 1.35
CA THR A 147 4.56 33.51 2.52
C THR A 147 4.74 32.07 2.97
N ASN A 148 4.84 31.12 2.03
CA ASN A 148 4.96 29.68 2.32
C ASN A 148 6.35 29.09 2.07
N ALA A 149 7.30 29.86 1.54
CA ALA A 149 8.65 29.38 1.24
C ALA A 149 9.37 28.84 2.50
N PRO A 150 9.98 27.65 2.45
CA PRO A 150 10.77 27.14 3.56
C PRO A 150 12.04 28.00 3.77
N ASN A 151 12.57 27.99 4.98
CA ASN A 151 13.83 28.64 5.37
C ASN A 151 13.93 30.15 5.08
N LEU A 152 12.82 30.83 4.85
CA LEU A 152 12.79 32.28 4.74
C LEU A 152 11.99 32.89 5.88
N LYS A 153 12.60 33.84 6.59
CA LYS A 153 11.94 34.56 7.67
C LYS A 153 10.76 35.39 7.14
N LYS A 154 9.62 35.28 7.81
CA LYS A 154 8.39 35.99 7.45
C LYS A 154 8.24 37.29 8.24
N GLY A 155 7.56 38.28 7.65
CA GLY A 155 7.18 39.53 8.34
C GLY A 155 8.36 40.39 8.80
N LYS A 156 9.54 40.25 8.19
CA LYS A 156 10.71 41.07 8.53
C LYS A 156 10.55 42.47 7.94
N VAL A 157 10.41 43.46 8.82
CA VAL A 157 10.30 44.87 8.44
C VAL A 157 11.55 45.32 7.67
N ALA A 158 11.39 46.23 6.70
CA ALA A 158 12.52 46.94 6.11
C ALA A 158 13.25 47.74 7.20
N GLY A 159 14.58 47.73 7.18
CA GLY A 159 15.39 48.38 8.19
C GLY A 159 16.78 48.64 7.63
N ASN A 160 17.37 49.78 8.00
CA ASN A 160 18.52 50.46 7.34
C ASN A 160 19.84 49.67 7.16
N LYS A 161 19.87 48.33 7.30
CA LYS A 161 21.11 47.56 7.38
C LYS A 161 20.96 46.19 6.72
N ILE A 162 21.99 45.78 5.96
CA ILE A 162 22.14 44.42 5.38
C ILE A 162 22.09 43.30 6.43
N ALA A 163 22.23 43.62 7.73
CA ALA A 163 22.15 42.68 8.86
C ALA A 163 20.81 41.92 9.01
N ASN A 164 19.80 42.19 8.18
CA ASN A 164 18.55 41.45 8.17
C ASN A 164 18.71 40.14 7.41
N ARG A 165 19.36 39.17 8.04
CA ARG A 165 19.44 37.77 7.59
C ARG A 165 18.03 37.25 7.30
N VAL A 166 17.72 36.99 6.03
CA VAL A 166 16.42 36.48 5.57
C VAL A 166 16.32 34.96 5.62
N ILE A 167 17.44 34.25 5.75
CA ILE A 167 17.47 32.80 5.94
C ILE A 167 17.04 32.43 7.37
N ASP A 168 16.28 31.35 7.49
CA ASP A 168 15.88 30.70 8.74
C ASP A 168 16.40 29.26 8.79
N GLY A 169 16.66 28.74 9.99
CA GLY A 169 17.16 27.37 10.16
C GLY A 169 18.55 27.09 9.57
N GLU A 170 19.40 28.11 9.47
CA GLU A 170 20.78 27.95 9.00
C GLU A 170 21.60 27.04 9.92
N GLY A 171 22.31 26.08 9.33
CA GLY A 171 23.08 25.07 10.04
C GLY A 171 22.24 23.96 10.69
N THR A 172 20.91 24.01 10.52
CA THR A 172 20.00 22.94 10.96
C THR A 172 19.20 22.35 9.82
N THR A 173 18.48 23.19 9.06
CA THR A 173 17.59 22.79 7.96
C THR A 173 17.96 23.44 6.62
N ALA A 174 18.85 24.43 6.65
CA ALA A 174 19.50 25.03 5.49
C ALA A 174 21.02 25.05 5.71
N HIS A 175 21.76 24.31 4.91
CA HIS A 175 23.19 24.09 5.04
C HIS A 175 23.94 24.82 3.94
N ILE A 176 24.93 25.64 4.29
CA ILE A 176 25.69 26.43 3.30
C ILE A 176 26.56 25.48 2.48
N LEU A 177 26.45 25.54 1.16
CA LEU A 177 27.24 24.73 0.23
C LEU A 177 28.30 25.56 -0.49
N GLY A 178 28.04 26.84 -0.72
CA GLY A 178 29.01 27.70 -1.41
C GLY A 178 28.52 29.11 -1.68
N GLN A 179 29.30 29.84 -2.48
CA GLN A 179 29.09 31.25 -2.79
C GLN A 179 29.15 31.50 -4.30
N LEU A 180 28.20 32.29 -4.78
CA LEU A 180 28.12 32.79 -6.14
C LEU A 180 28.50 34.27 -6.15
N VAL A 181 29.42 34.65 -7.04
CA VAL A 181 29.76 36.06 -7.28
C VAL A 181 29.68 36.39 -8.75
N ALA A 182 28.93 37.45 -9.06
CA ALA A 182 28.85 38.07 -10.38
C ALA A 182 29.32 39.52 -10.31
N THR A 183 30.21 39.91 -11.23
CA THR A 183 30.81 41.26 -11.27
C THR A 183 30.50 42.02 -12.56
N SER A 184 29.79 41.37 -13.49
CA SER A 184 29.44 41.94 -14.79
C SER A 184 27.99 41.62 -15.13
N SER A 185 27.41 42.41 -16.03
CA SER A 185 26.09 42.17 -16.60
C SER A 185 26.08 41.08 -17.67
N THR A 186 27.24 40.52 -18.05
CA THR A 186 27.34 39.41 -18.99
C THR A 186 27.13 38.09 -18.24
N PRO A 187 26.15 37.25 -18.63
CA PRO A 187 25.92 35.95 -18.02
C PRO A 187 27.15 35.04 -18.11
N SER A 188 27.54 34.45 -16.99
CA SER A 188 28.64 33.50 -16.89
C SER A 188 28.25 32.31 -16.04
N GLU A 189 28.76 31.13 -16.39
CA GLU A 189 28.57 29.92 -15.59
C GLU A 189 29.32 30.02 -14.26
N LYS A 190 28.66 29.54 -13.22
CA LYS A 190 29.18 29.37 -11.86
C LYS A 190 28.92 27.94 -11.44
N ILE A 191 29.88 27.37 -10.72
CA ILE A 191 29.90 25.98 -10.34
C ILE A 191 30.10 25.92 -8.84
N ILE A 192 29.30 25.09 -8.16
CA ILE A 192 29.40 24.82 -6.72
C ILE A 192 29.49 23.32 -6.52
N ASP A 193 30.51 22.86 -5.79
CA ASP A 193 30.57 21.47 -5.34
C ASP A 193 29.47 21.20 -4.32
N VAL A 194 28.61 20.23 -4.62
CA VAL A 194 27.47 19.80 -3.81
C VAL A 194 27.52 18.30 -3.51
N THR A 195 28.69 17.68 -3.69
CA THR A 195 28.89 16.22 -3.63
C THR A 195 28.34 15.63 -2.34
N GLU A 196 28.82 16.11 -1.18
CA GLU A 196 28.40 15.56 0.12
C GLU A 196 26.93 15.81 0.43
N TYR A 197 26.39 16.95 -0.03
CA TYR A 197 24.97 17.24 0.14
C TYR A 197 24.11 16.27 -0.67
N LEU A 198 24.48 15.98 -1.92
CA LEU A 198 23.75 15.02 -2.75
C LEU A 198 23.80 13.59 -2.18
N ARG A 199 24.96 13.15 -1.69
CA ARG A 199 25.08 11.83 -1.03
C ARG A 199 24.18 11.69 0.19
N SER A 200 23.84 12.81 0.86
CA SER A 200 22.99 12.82 2.04
C SER A 200 21.49 13.00 1.75
N GLN A 201 21.06 13.03 0.49
CA GLN A 201 19.64 13.18 0.12
C GLN A 201 18.93 11.82 -0.07
N PRO A 202 18.32 11.21 0.97
CA PRO A 202 17.76 9.86 0.87
C PRO A 202 16.57 9.76 -0.11
N ASN A 203 15.87 10.87 -0.33
CA ASN A 203 14.71 10.92 -1.22
C ASN A 203 15.05 11.26 -2.68
N ARG A 204 16.36 11.41 -3.02
CA ARG A 204 16.83 11.70 -4.38
C ARG A 204 16.29 13.01 -4.97
N VAL A 205 15.77 13.91 -4.16
CA VAL A 205 15.19 15.18 -4.61
C VAL A 205 15.89 16.33 -3.87
N PRO A 206 17.15 16.65 -4.22
CA PRO A 206 17.90 17.73 -3.60
C PRO A 206 17.22 19.07 -3.89
N SER A 207 17.27 19.95 -2.89
CA SER A 207 16.66 21.26 -3.00
C SER A 207 17.60 22.37 -2.52
N PHE A 208 17.70 23.42 -3.32
CA PHE A 208 18.61 24.52 -3.11
C PHE A 208 17.85 25.82 -2.90
N LEU A 209 18.37 26.65 -2.01
CA LEU A 209 17.94 28.01 -1.76
C LEU A 209 19.13 28.95 -1.98
N ILE A 210 18.92 30.02 -2.73
CA ILE A 210 19.93 31.04 -3.00
C ILE A 210 19.45 32.39 -2.50
N THR A 211 20.23 33.00 -1.59
CA THR A 211 19.93 34.31 -0.99
C THR A 211 21.18 35.18 -0.89
N GLN A 212 21.01 36.50 -0.90
CA GLN A 212 22.08 37.41 -0.47
C GLN A 212 22.03 37.55 1.05
N ASP A 213 22.94 36.90 1.78
CA ASP A 213 23.05 36.99 3.24
C ASP A 213 24.28 37.84 3.63
N PRO A 214 24.19 38.75 4.61
CA PRO A 214 25.37 39.31 5.29
C PRO A 214 26.26 38.22 5.89
N ARG A 215 27.40 37.95 5.27
CA ARG A 215 28.48 37.17 5.89
C ARG A 215 29.80 37.93 5.78
N TRP A 216 30.82 37.45 6.50
CA TRP A 216 32.20 37.95 6.42
C TRP A 216 32.68 37.94 4.97
N ASP A 217 32.52 39.08 4.31
CA ASP A 217 32.98 39.37 2.97
C ASP A 217 34.48 39.70 2.99
N VAL A 218 35.26 39.03 2.15
CA VAL A 218 36.70 39.25 2.01
C VAL A 218 37.01 40.39 1.01
N THR A 219 35.98 40.94 0.36
CA THR A 219 36.08 41.88 -0.77
C THR A 219 35.17 43.10 -0.70
N LEU A 220 34.23 43.18 0.26
CA LEU A 220 33.54 44.43 0.54
C LEU A 220 34.45 45.38 1.34
N PRO A 221 34.55 46.67 0.96
CA PRO A 221 35.49 47.63 1.54
C PRO A 221 35.36 47.82 3.06
N SER A 222 34.22 47.48 3.68
CA SER A 222 34.10 47.45 5.13
C SER A 222 33.06 46.42 5.60
N LEU A 223 33.44 45.55 6.54
CA LEU A 223 32.47 44.70 7.26
C LEU A 223 31.65 45.48 8.28
N ALA A 224 31.45 46.79 8.06
CA ALA A 224 30.69 47.62 8.95
C ALA A 224 29.20 47.29 8.85
N VAL A 225 28.52 47.49 9.96
CA VAL A 225 27.06 47.45 10.06
C VAL A 225 26.48 48.58 9.19
N GLY A 226 26.26 48.36 7.89
CA GLY A 226 25.92 49.45 6.95
C GLY A 226 25.97 49.05 5.47
N ASP A 227 26.93 48.19 5.11
CA ASP A 227 26.96 47.28 3.96
C ASP A 227 25.77 47.37 2.99
N THR A 228 25.86 47.79 1.72
CA THR A 228 24.82 47.41 0.73
C THR A 228 25.46 46.69 -0.46
N GLN A 229 24.86 45.59 -0.91
CA GLN A 229 25.14 45.06 -2.24
C GLN A 229 24.27 45.85 -3.22
N PRO A 230 24.83 46.75 -4.04
CA PRO A 230 24.04 47.59 -4.91
C PRO A 230 23.32 46.77 -6.00
N SER A 231 23.94 45.67 -6.44
CA SER A 231 23.48 44.83 -7.54
C SER A 231 22.79 43.56 -7.03
N ALA A 232 21.72 43.14 -7.73
CA ALA A 232 21.12 41.83 -7.53
C ALA A 232 21.92 40.75 -8.28
N LEU A 233 21.93 39.54 -7.75
CA LEU A 233 22.39 38.37 -8.47
C LEU A 233 21.23 37.85 -9.31
N GLU A 234 21.38 37.83 -10.62
CA GLU A 234 20.35 37.35 -11.54
C GLU A 234 20.80 36.01 -12.14
N ILE A 235 19.93 35.01 -12.02
CA ILE A 235 20.17 33.63 -12.44
C ILE A 235 19.23 33.32 -13.60
N THR A 236 19.72 32.59 -14.60
CA THR A 236 18.89 32.11 -15.73
C THR A 236 18.03 30.95 -15.25
N ALA A 237 16.73 31.02 -15.46
CA ALA A 237 15.79 29.97 -15.03
C ALA A 237 15.61 28.88 -16.09
N SER A 238 14.95 27.78 -15.72
CA SER A 238 14.66 26.66 -16.61
C SER A 238 13.75 27.02 -17.78
N GLU A 239 12.85 28.00 -17.61
CA GLU A 239 11.98 28.51 -18.69
C GLU A 239 12.77 29.28 -19.75
N GLY A 240 13.96 29.78 -19.37
CA GLY A 240 14.82 30.58 -20.23
C GLY A 240 15.92 29.78 -20.93
N SER A 241 16.31 28.62 -20.40
CA SER A 241 17.47 27.83 -20.86
C SER A 241 17.57 26.48 -20.14
N THR A 242 18.50 25.62 -20.57
CA THR A 242 18.90 24.39 -19.84
C THR A 242 20.04 24.64 -18.83
N ASP A 243 20.26 25.90 -18.44
CA ASP A 243 21.45 26.33 -17.70
C ASP A 243 21.45 25.95 -16.20
N PRO A 244 20.32 25.77 -15.48
CA PRO A 244 20.37 25.16 -14.16
C PRO A 244 20.41 23.63 -14.29
N TYR A 245 21.57 23.05 -14.03
CA TYR A 245 21.75 21.60 -14.06
C TYR A 245 22.74 21.13 -12.99
N LEU A 246 22.61 19.87 -12.60
CA LEU A 246 23.62 19.15 -11.83
C LEU A 246 24.47 18.34 -12.80
N ARG A 247 25.79 18.44 -12.67
CA ARG A 247 26.73 17.51 -13.29
C ARG A 247 27.18 16.52 -12.24
N ILE A 248 26.88 15.24 -12.45
CA ILE A 248 27.17 14.14 -11.53
C ILE A 248 28.20 13.25 -12.19
N VAL A 249 29.25 12.96 -11.44
CA VAL A 249 30.30 12.01 -11.79
C VAL A 249 30.22 10.87 -10.80
N ARG A 250 30.12 9.63 -11.28
CA ARG A 250 29.96 8.43 -10.44
C ARG A 250 30.92 7.32 -10.86
N LEU A 251 30.98 6.28 -10.01
CA LEU A 251 31.61 5.01 -10.35
C LEU A 251 30.89 4.34 -11.52
N LYS A 252 31.59 3.41 -12.17
CA LYS A 252 31.10 2.66 -13.32
C LYS A 252 29.93 1.81 -12.88
N ASP A 253 28.99 1.72 -13.79
CA ASP A 253 27.75 0.97 -13.72
C ASP A 253 27.68 0.28 -15.08
N THR A 254 28.12 -0.98 -15.13
CA THR A 254 28.44 -1.67 -16.40
C THR A 254 27.21 -2.13 -17.15
N ASP A 255 26.18 -2.59 -16.43
CA ASP A 255 24.90 -3.05 -16.98
C ASP A 255 23.82 -1.97 -16.95
N GLY A 256 24.06 -0.85 -16.25
CA GLY A 256 23.25 0.36 -16.34
C GLY A 256 22.02 0.32 -15.45
N ASP A 257 22.01 -0.48 -14.40
CA ASP A 257 20.86 -0.69 -13.52
C ASP A 257 20.74 0.37 -12.39
N GLY A 258 21.77 1.21 -12.23
CA GLY A 258 21.84 2.28 -11.24
C GLY A 258 22.79 1.99 -10.06
N LEU A 259 23.20 0.75 -9.87
CA LEU A 259 24.25 0.38 -8.93
C LEU A 259 25.62 0.57 -9.58
N SER A 260 26.67 0.63 -8.78
CA SER A 260 28.03 0.65 -9.35
C SER A 260 28.64 -0.73 -9.27
N ASP A 261 29.58 -1.02 -10.18
CA ASP A 261 30.32 -2.28 -10.21
C ASP A 261 30.91 -2.61 -8.83
N GLU A 262 31.28 -1.58 -8.06
CA GLU A 262 31.83 -1.74 -6.73
C GLU A 262 30.76 -1.96 -5.64
N ALA A 263 29.61 -1.29 -5.71
CA ALA A 263 28.50 -1.53 -4.80
C ALA A 263 28.02 -2.98 -4.93
N GLU A 264 27.87 -3.44 -6.16
CA GLU A 264 27.45 -4.79 -6.51
C GLU A 264 28.41 -5.83 -5.96
N THR A 265 29.70 -5.72 -6.32
CA THR A 265 30.70 -6.74 -5.97
C THR A 265 31.10 -6.73 -4.49
N ASN A 266 31.21 -5.56 -3.86
CA ASN A 266 31.74 -5.45 -2.49
C ASN A 266 30.67 -5.39 -1.40
N THR A 267 29.44 -5.01 -1.74
CA THR A 267 28.37 -4.78 -0.75
C THR A 267 27.18 -5.70 -0.95
N LEU A 268 26.70 -5.84 -2.19
CA LEU A 268 25.45 -6.53 -2.50
C LEU A 268 25.67 -7.99 -2.93
N SER A 269 26.91 -8.36 -3.25
CA SER A 269 27.29 -9.68 -3.78
C SER A 269 26.57 -10.05 -5.08
N THR A 270 26.19 -9.05 -5.87
CA THR A 270 25.55 -9.18 -7.19
C THR A 270 26.60 -9.17 -8.32
N ASN A 271 26.17 -9.47 -9.54
CA ASN A 271 27.03 -9.52 -10.72
C ASN A 271 26.96 -8.23 -11.53
N SER A 272 28.04 -7.44 -11.47
CA SER A 272 28.17 -6.16 -12.18
C SER A 272 28.22 -6.22 -13.72
N ASN A 273 27.73 -7.26 -14.37
CA ASN A 273 27.55 -7.30 -15.82
C ASN A 273 26.15 -7.81 -16.18
N ASP A 274 25.28 -7.95 -15.18
CA ASP A 274 23.98 -8.57 -15.26
C ASP A 274 23.04 -7.78 -14.36
N ALA A 275 22.21 -6.95 -14.99
CA ALA A 275 21.33 -6.02 -14.27
C ALA A 275 20.32 -6.72 -13.34
N ASP A 276 20.09 -8.03 -13.49
CA ASP A 276 19.15 -8.85 -12.71
C ASP A 276 19.87 -10.16 -12.32
N SER A 277 20.58 -10.11 -11.19
CA SER A 277 21.53 -11.15 -10.77
C SER A 277 20.86 -12.48 -10.45
N ASP A 278 19.61 -12.49 -9.98
CA ASP A 278 18.88 -13.70 -9.65
C ASP A 278 17.81 -14.09 -10.69
N ASN A 279 17.65 -13.27 -11.73
CA ASN A 279 16.78 -13.48 -12.88
C ASN A 279 15.29 -13.58 -12.49
N ASP A 280 14.87 -12.81 -11.49
CA ASP A 280 13.48 -12.77 -11.04
C ASP A 280 12.60 -11.78 -11.84
N GLY A 281 13.22 -10.96 -12.68
CA GLY A 281 12.56 -10.00 -13.56
C GLY A 281 12.61 -8.55 -13.05
N LEU A 282 13.21 -8.31 -11.87
CA LEU A 282 13.58 -6.98 -11.39
C LEU A 282 15.08 -6.78 -11.50
N SER A 283 15.50 -5.54 -11.78
CA SER A 283 16.93 -5.25 -11.76
C SER A 283 17.43 -5.10 -10.33
N ASP A 284 18.68 -5.47 -10.05
CA ASP A 284 19.31 -5.35 -8.72
C ASP A 284 19.19 -3.91 -8.21
N GLY A 285 19.41 -2.94 -9.10
CA GLY A 285 19.24 -1.53 -8.83
C GLY A 285 17.80 -1.14 -8.49
N THR A 286 16.79 -1.71 -9.16
CA THR A 286 15.38 -1.44 -8.80
C THR A 286 15.08 -1.95 -7.40
N GLU A 287 15.52 -3.15 -7.10
CA GLU A 287 15.32 -3.79 -5.81
C GLU A 287 15.97 -3.01 -4.67
N VAL A 288 17.25 -2.64 -4.81
CA VAL A 288 18.00 -1.94 -3.77
C VAL A 288 17.57 -0.48 -3.65
N LEU A 289 17.37 0.21 -4.78
CA LEU A 289 17.23 1.66 -4.82
C LEU A 289 15.78 2.13 -4.69
N VAL A 290 14.80 1.27 -4.99
CA VAL A 290 13.37 1.61 -5.04
C VAL A 290 12.56 0.74 -4.09
N LEU A 291 12.73 -0.58 -4.12
CA LEU A 291 11.86 -1.53 -3.41
C LEU A 291 12.38 -1.93 -2.02
N SER A 292 13.67 -1.71 -1.77
CA SER A 292 14.37 -2.19 -0.57
C SER A 292 14.27 -3.71 -0.36
N THR A 293 14.31 -4.48 -1.45
CA THR A 293 14.34 -5.95 -1.46
C THR A 293 15.78 -6.46 -1.61
N ASN A 294 15.98 -7.78 -1.59
CA ASN A 294 17.31 -8.39 -1.71
C ASN A 294 17.57 -8.80 -3.17
N PRO A 295 18.55 -8.19 -3.86
CA PRO A 295 18.81 -8.40 -5.28
C PRO A 295 19.44 -9.75 -5.66
N ASN A 296 19.33 -10.73 -4.75
CA ASN A 296 19.84 -12.07 -4.96
C ASN A 296 18.76 -13.12 -4.65
N LEU A 297 17.53 -12.70 -4.35
CA LEU A 297 16.43 -13.57 -3.97
C LEU A 297 15.06 -13.05 -4.45
N ASN A 298 14.46 -13.77 -5.40
CA ASN A 298 13.03 -13.70 -5.73
C ASN A 298 12.16 -13.66 -4.47
N ASN A 299 11.25 -12.69 -4.37
CA ASN A 299 10.33 -12.61 -3.24
C ASN A 299 9.16 -13.59 -3.41
N ALA A 300 8.55 -14.01 -2.30
CA ALA A 300 7.39 -14.89 -2.38
C ALA A 300 6.13 -14.06 -2.66
N PRO A 301 5.15 -14.61 -3.40
CA PRO A 301 3.89 -13.93 -3.64
C PRO A 301 3.14 -13.71 -2.33
N THR A 302 2.17 -12.82 -2.37
CA THR A 302 1.28 -12.48 -1.25
C THR A 302 -0.14 -12.96 -1.54
N ILE A 303 -0.82 -13.38 -0.49
CA ILE A 303 -2.23 -13.74 -0.51
C ILE A 303 -2.90 -13.19 0.75
N SER A 304 -4.02 -12.49 0.58
CA SER A 304 -4.83 -11.98 1.69
C SER A 304 -5.50 -13.14 2.43
N ASN A 305 -5.69 -12.99 3.74
CA ASN A 305 -6.47 -13.93 4.55
C ASN A 305 -7.87 -14.17 3.97
N ILE A 306 -8.22 -15.44 3.80
CA ILE A 306 -9.51 -15.93 3.33
C ILE A 306 -10.32 -16.35 4.56
N THR A 307 -11.48 -15.74 4.74
CA THR A 307 -12.31 -16.00 5.93
C THR A 307 -13.08 -17.32 5.82
N ASP A 308 -13.13 -18.07 6.92
CA ASP A 308 -14.00 -19.23 7.08
C ASP A 308 -15.46 -18.96 6.71
N ARG A 309 -16.17 -19.99 6.23
CA ARG A 309 -17.58 -19.89 5.81
C ARG A 309 -18.41 -21.04 6.37
N SER A 310 -19.58 -20.69 6.89
CA SER A 310 -20.66 -21.64 7.16
C SER A 310 -21.78 -21.42 6.15
N ILE A 311 -22.18 -22.50 5.48
CA ILE A 311 -23.20 -22.49 4.43
C ILE A 311 -24.23 -23.58 4.68
N ALA A 312 -25.41 -23.41 4.09
CA ALA A 312 -26.41 -24.46 4.07
C ALA A 312 -26.01 -25.57 3.06
N VAL A 313 -26.46 -26.79 3.30
CA VAL A 313 -26.35 -27.88 2.33
C VAL A 313 -26.95 -27.48 0.98
N ASN A 314 -26.33 -27.92 -0.10
CA ASN A 314 -26.74 -27.61 -1.48
C ASN A 314 -26.62 -26.12 -1.87
N THR A 315 -25.92 -25.29 -1.09
CA THR A 315 -25.49 -23.95 -1.51
C THR A 315 -23.98 -23.92 -1.72
N ASN A 316 -23.45 -22.77 -2.14
CA ASN A 316 -22.00 -22.52 -2.22
C ASN A 316 -21.61 -21.34 -1.32
N THR A 317 -20.32 -21.07 -1.18
CA THR A 317 -19.79 -19.97 -0.34
C THR A 317 -20.10 -18.57 -0.88
N GLY A 318 -20.66 -18.45 -2.09
CA GLY A 318 -20.52 -17.24 -2.90
C GLY A 318 -19.05 -16.98 -3.26
N ALA A 319 -18.83 -15.89 -3.99
CA ALA A 319 -17.49 -15.42 -4.33
C ALA A 319 -16.84 -14.76 -3.11
N ILE A 320 -15.83 -15.42 -2.54
CA ILE A 320 -15.00 -14.86 -1.47
C ILE A 320 -13.87 -14.08 -2.13
N ALA A 321 -13.74 -12.78 -1.83
CA ALA A 321 -12.67 -11.95 -2.36
C ALA A 321 -11.30 -12.39 -1.81
N VAL A 322 -10.31 -12.45 -2.68
CA VAL A 322 -8.90 -12.76 -2.37
C VAL A 322 -8.04 -11.75 -3.12
N THR A 323 -7.20 -11.01 -2.40
CA THR A 323 -6.19 -10.14 -3.01
C THR A 323 -4.88 -10.91 -3.08
N ILE A 324 -4.27 -10.91 -4.25
CA ILE A 324 -2.95 -11.49 -4.50
C ILE A 324 -2.04 -10.44 -5.10
N GLY A 325 -0.75 -10.60 -4.93
CA GLY A 325 0.25 -9.73 -5.53
C GLY A 325 1.63 -10.29 -5.33
N ASP A 326 2.58 -9.78 -6.08
CA ASP A 326 3.98 -10.14 -6.03
C ASP A 326 4.75 -8.91 -6.51
N VAL A 327 5.97 -8.70 -6.01
CA VAL A 327 6.69 -7.45 -6.33
C VAL A 327 7.39 -7.56 -7.69
N GLU A 328 7.80 -8.76 -8.07
CA GLU A 328 8.43 -9.13 -9.34
C GLU A 328 7.37 -9.47 -10.39
N THR A 329 6.45 -10.38 -10.03
CA THR A 329 5.53 -10.99 -10.99
C THR A 329 4.21 -10.25 -11.06
N ALA A 330 3.88 -9.74 -12.25
CA ALA A 330 2.58 -9.12 -12.48
C ALA A 330 1.42 -10.05 -12.05
N ALA A 331 0.45 -9.52 -11.31
CA ALA A 331 -0.63 -10.32 -10.71
C ALA A 331 -1.51 -11.11 -11.71
N THR A 332 -1.45 -10.75 -13.01
CA THR A 332 -2.09 -11.51 -14.09
C THR A 332 -1.35 -12.79 -14.46
N SER A 333 -0.03 -12.84 -14.22
CA SER A 333 0.85 -13.98 -14.49
C SER A 333 0.95 -14.95 -13.32
N LEU A 334 0.52 -14.53 -12.12
CA LEU A 334 0.44 -15.41 -10.95
C LEU A 334 -0.54 -16.56 -11.18
N THR A 335 -0.11 -17.77 -10.81
CA THR A 335 -0.89 -19.00 -10.95
C THR A 335 -1.51 -19.39 -9.61
N LEU A 336 -2.83 -19.62 -9.59
CA LEU A 336 -3.53 -20.10 -8.40
C LEU A 336 -3.75 -21.62 -8.47
N THR A 337 -3.47 -22.31 -7.37
CA THR A 337 -3.82 -23.72 -7.17
C THR A 337 -4.68 -23.90 -5.92
N ARG A 338 -5.34 -25.06 -5.82
CA ARG A 338 -6.29 -25.36 -4.74
C ARG A 338 -6.18 -26.79 -4.24
N ALA A 339 -6.38 -26.98 -2.96
CA ALA A 339 -6.53 -28.28 -2.32
C ALA A 339 -7.73 -28.29 -1.36
N SER A 340 -8.24 -29.48 -1.07
CA SER A 340 -9.35 -29.72 -0.14
C SER A 340 -8.95 -30.85 0.81
N SER A 341 -9.09 -30.64 2.11
CA SER A 341 -8.80 -31.70 3.11
C SER A 341 -9.83 -32.83 3.08
N ASN A 342 -11.02 -32.58 2.52
CA ASN A 342 -12.06 -33.58 2.28
C ASN A 342 -12.66 -33.43 0.86
N PRO A 343 -12.04 -34.04 -0.17
CA PRO A 343 -12.54 -34.00 -1.54
C PRO A 343 -13.90 -34.68 -1.76
N ALA A 344 -14.34 -35.55 -0.86
CA ALA A 344 -15.66 -36.17 -0.92
C ALA A 344 -16.77 -35.16 -0.56
N LEU A 345 -16.49 -34.24 0.38
CA LEU A 345 -17.39 -33.14 0.72
C LEU A 345 -17.26 -31.97 -0.25
N ILE A 346 -16.03 -31.50 -0.53
CA ILE A 346 -15.78 -30.41 -1.47
C ILE A 346 -14.76 -30.88 -2.52
N PRO A 347 -15.22 -31.34 -3.70
CA PRO A 347 -14.32 -31.78 -4.76
C PRO A 347 -13.54 -30.60 -5.36
N LEU A 348 -12.36 -30.86 -5.91
CA LEU A 348 -11.51 -29.82 -6.51
C LEU A 348 -12.17 -29.10 -7.70
N SER A 349 -13.10 -29.76 -8.40
CA SER A 349 -13.93 -29.16 -9.45
C SER A 349 -14.97 -28.18 -8.91
N GLY A 350 -15.35 -28.33 -7.63
CA GLY A 350 -16.26 -27.43 -6.93
C GLY A 350 -15.59 -26.17 -6.40
N ILE A 351 -14.26 -26.10 -6.39
CA ILE A 351 -13.48 -24.92 -6.00
C ILE A 351 -13.11 -24.18 -7.29
N VAL A 352 -13.68 -23.00 -7.50
CA VAL A 352 -13.53 -22.23 -8.74
C VAL A 352 -12.94 -20.86 -8.42
N PHE A 353 -11.90 -20.49 -9.16
CA PHE A 353 -11.32 -19.15 -9.10
C PHE A 353 -12.00 -18.23 -10.12
N GLY A 354 -12.25 -17.00 -9.71
CA GLY A 354 -12.74 -15.91 -10.57
C GLY A 354 -11.94 -14.63 -10.37
N GLY A 355 -12.41 -13.53 -10.96
CA GLY A 355 -11.72 -12.24 -10.92
C GLY A 355 -10.48 -12.19 -11.82
N SER A 356 -9.73 -11.08 -11.75
CA SER A 356 -8.61 -10.78 -12.65
C SER A 356 -7.54 -9.92 -11.97
N GLY A 357 -6.29 -10.06 -12.41
CA GLY A 357 -5.15 -9.35 -11.82
C GLY A 357 -5.03 -9.65 -10.32
N ALA A 358 -4.80 -8.62 -9.51
CA ALA A 358 -4.69 -8.76 -8.05
C ALA A 358 -6.02 -9.12 -7.36
N ASN A 359 -7.17 -8.76 -7.98
CA ASN A 359 -8.49 -8.95 -7.39
C ASN A 359 -9.10 -10.27 -7.85
N ARG A 360 -8.83 -11.34 -7.12
CA ARG A 360 -9.33 -12.69 -7.39
C ARG A 360 -10.50 -13.02 -6.46
N THR A 361 -11.19 -14.10 -6.80
CA THR A 361 -12.22 -14.69 -5.94
C THR A 361 -12.09 -16.20 -5.90
N VAL A 362 -12.47 -16.81 -4.79
CA VAL A 362 -12.63 -18.26 -4.66
C VAL A 362 -14.08 -18.57 -4.30
N THR A 363 -14.69 -19.51 -5.02
CA THR A 363 -16.03 -20.04 -4.72
C THR A 363 -15.91 -21.54 -4.49
N SER A 364 -16.39 -22.03 -3.36
CA SER A 364 -16.41 -23.45 -3.01
C SER A 364 -17.84 -23.99 -3.05
N THR A 365 -18.04 -25.02 -3.87
CA THR A 365 -19.31 -25.74 -4.04
C THR A 365 -19.14 -27.17 -3.53
N PRO A 366 -19.75 -27.52 -2.39
CA PRO A 366 -19.76 -28.89 -1.89
C PRO A 366 -20.47 -29.85 -2.85
N ALA A 367 -20.16 -31.14 -2.75
CA ALA A 367 -20.93 -32.20 -3.38
C ALA A 367 -22.37 -32.16 -2.86
N ALA A 368 -23.32 -32.47 -3.75
CA ALA A 368 -24.74 -32.43 -3.42
C ALA A 368 -25.04 -33.34 -2.22
N ASN A 369 -25.87 -32.83 -1.32
CA ASN A 369 -26.41 -33.55 -0.18
C ASN A 369 -25.37 -34.07 0.83
N GLN A 370 -24.19 -33.46 0.87
CA GLN A 370 -23.15 -33.76 1.84
C GLN A 370 -23.14 -32.72 2.96
N LEU A 371 -22.87 -33.18 4.19
CA LEU A 371 -22.69 -32.34 5.38
C LEU A 371 -21.28 -32.55 5.94
N GLY A 372 -20.79 -31.59 6.72
CA GLY A 372 -19.50 -31.68 7.41
C GLY A 372 -18.64 -30.45 7.16
N SER A 373 -17.34 -30.59 7.35
CA SER A 373 -16.38 -29.51 7.11
C SER A 373 -15.21 -29.97 6.24
N SER A 374 -14.68 -29.04 5.45
CA SER A 374 -13.45 -29.21 4.69
C SER A 374 -12.62 -27.93 4.78
N THR A 375 -11.32 -28.08 5.04
CA THR A 375 -10.35 -26.99 4.94
C THR A 375 -9.90 -26.88 3.50
N ILE A 376 -10.05 -25.69 2.93
CA ILE A 376 -9.61 -25.38 1.57
C ILE A 376 -8.30 -24.62 1.67
N THR A 377 -7.29 -25.08 0.93
CA THR A 377 -6.01 -24.38 0.76
C THR A 377 -6.01 -23.72 -0.60
N VAL A 378 -5.69 -22.43 -0.64
CA VAL A 378 -5.46 -21.67 -1.88
C VAL A 378 -3.99 -21.27 -1.89
N SER A 379 -3.30 -21.59 -2.97
CA SER A 379 -1.88 -21.26 -3.14
C SER A 379 -1.68 -20.38 -4.36
N VAL A 380 -0.77 -19.41 -4.25
CA VAL A 380 -0.36 -18.49 -5.31
C VAL A 380 1.11 -18.75 -5.60
N ASN A 381 1.45 -18.93 -6.87
CA ASN A 381 2.80 -19.21 -7.35
C ASN A 381 3.17 -18.22 -8.47
N ASP A 382 4.37 -17.67 -8.37
CA ASP A 382 5.01 -16.78 -9.34
C ASP A 382 5.80 -17.54 -10.44
N GLY A 383 6.03 -18.84 -10.22
CA GLY A 383 6.85 -19.72 -11.08
C GLY A 383 8.04 -20.33 -10.33
N VAL A 384 8.43 -19.73 -9.20
CA VAL A 384 9.57 -20.08 -8.36
C VAL A 384 9.12 -20.37 -6.93
N LEU A 385 8.50 -19.40 -6.25
CA LEU A 385 8.03 -19.47 -4.87
C LEU A 385 6.51 -19.58 -4.78
N THR A 386 6.04 -20.01 -3.62
CA THR A 386 4.60 -20.20 -3.37
C THR A 386 4.22 -19.65 -2.02
N ALA A 387 3.14 -18.87 -1.99
CA ALA A 387 2.44 -18.51 -0.76
C ALA A 387 1.07 -19.19 -0.71
N SER A 388 0.55 -19.43 0.48
CA SER A 388 -0.73 -20.11 0.67
C SER A 388 -1.50 -19.55 1.83
N ASP A 389 -2.81 -19.61 1.71
CA ASP A 389 -3.75 -19.37 2.80
C ASP A 389 -4.80 -20.49 2.86
N THR A 390 -5.43 -20.65 4.03
CA THR A 390 -6.43 -21.70 4.24
C THR A 390 -7.67 -21.15 4.91
N PHE A 391 -8.83 -21.66 4.51
CA PHE A 391 -10.11 -21.35 5.17
C PHE A 391 -10.96 -22.60 5.35
N LEU A 392 -11.72 -22.64 6.44
CA LEU A 392 -12.66 -23.70 6.76
C LEU A 392 -14.01 -23.43 6.10
N VAL A 393 -14.52 -24.40 5.34
CA VAL A 393 -15.91 -24.42 4.86
C VAL A 393 -16.69 -25.45 5.68
N THR A 394 -17.74 -24.99 6.36
CA THR A 394 -18.68 -25.83 7.11
C THR A 394 -20.02 -25.87 6.39
N VAL A 395 -20.45 -27.07 6.00
CA VAL A 395 -21.73 -27.34 5.35
C VAL A 395 -22.71 -27.85 6.40
N THR A 396 -23.73 -27.05 6.67
CA THR A 396 -24.73 -27.28 7.72
C THR A 396 -26.08 -27.65 7.13
N GLY A 397 -26.85 -28.46 7.86
CA GLY A 397 -28.23 -28.79 7.52
C GLY A 397 -29.19 -28.35 8.63
N THR A 398 -30.49 -28.32 8.31
CA THR A 398 -31.54 -28.29 9.34
C THR A 398 -31.42 -29.52 10.26
N ALA A 399 -32.04 -29.46 11.44
CA ALA A 399 -32.00 -30.58 12.38
C ALA A 399 -32.53 -31.89 11.76
N SER A 400 -33.57 -31.82 10.91
CA SER A 400 -34.09 -32.98 10.17
C SER A 400 -33.07 -33.54 9.15
N GLN A 401 -32.36 -32.67 8.43
CA GLN A 401 -31.33 -33.08 7.46
C GLN A 401 -30.12 -33.69 8.17
N THR A 402 -29.68 -33.13 9.30
CA THR A 402 -28.60 -33.69 10.11
C THR A 402 -28.98 -35.06 10.67
N TRP A 403 -30.22 -35.22 11.14
CA TRP A 403 -30.72 -36.51 11.61
C TRP A 403 -30.76 -37.55 10.46
N ARG A 404 -31.22 -37.17 9.27
CA ARG A 404 -31.20 -38.06 8.10
C ARG A 404 -29.78 -38.44 7.70
N PHE A 405 -28.87 -37.47 7.64
CA PHE A 405 -27.47 -37.73 7.30
C PHE A 405 -26.83 -38.70 8.30
N ALA A 406 -27.11 -38.55 9.60
CA ALA A 406 -26.60 -39.45 10.63
C ALA A 406 -27.13 -40.90 10.50
N ASN A 407 -28.38 -41.08 10.03
CA ASN A 407 -29.02 -42.39 9.94
C ASN A 407 -28.85 -43.07 8.57
N PHE A 408 -28.68 -42.29 7.50
CA PHE A 408 -28.68 -42.79 6.12
C PHE A 408 -27.41 -42.44 5.32
N GLY A 409 -26.49 -41.65 5.89
CA GLY A 409 -25.24 -41.22 5.22
C GLY A 409 -25.44 -40.23 4.08
N THR A 410 -26.65 -39.68 3.91
CA THR A 410 -26.97 -38.73 2.85
C THR A 410 -28.04 -37.75 3.31
N ALA A 411 -27.92 -36.49 2.88
CA ALA A 411 -29.02 -35.53 2.97
C ALA A 411 -29.95 -35.60 1.75
N ALA A 412 -29.71 -36.54 0.82
CA ALA A 412 -30.51 -36.70 -0.39
C ALA A 412 -31.95 -37.06 -0.01
N ASN A 413 -32.89 -36.50 -0.77
CA ASN A 413 -34.29 -36.37 -0.44
C ASN A 413 -34.52 -35.32 0.68
N SER A 414 -34.62 -34.06 0.26
CA SER A 414 -35.25 -33.01 1.04
C SER A 414 -36.72 -32.83 0.61
N GLY A 415 -37.57 -32.39 1.53
CA GLY A 415 -39.00 -32.17 1.29
C GLY A 415 -39.86 -33.42 1.46
N ASN A 416 -41.15 -33.29 1.12
CA ASN A 416 -42.22 -34.24 1.47
C ASN A 416 -41.96 -35.71 1.09
N ALA A 417 -41.20 -35.99 0.01
CA ALA A 417 -40.93 -37.36 -0.44
C ALA A 417 -39.98 -38.12 0.49
N ALA A 418 -39.06 -37.43 1.17
CA ALA A 418 -38.16 -38.02 2.16
C ALA A 418 -38.85 -38.25 3.49
N ASP A 419 -39.70 -37.29 3.86
CA ASP A 419 -40.41 -37.22 5.11
C ASP A 419 -41.51 -38.30 5.19
N THR A 420 -42.10 -38.66 4.05
CA THR A 420 -43.14 -39.70 3.91
C THR A 420 -42.58 -41.10 3.64
N PHE A 421 -41.28 -41.24 3.40
CA PHE A 421 -40.66 -42.54 3.18
C PHE A 421 -40.58 -43.33 4.48
N ASP A 422 -40.83 -44.63 4.40
CA ASP A 422 -40.72 -45.60 5.49
C ASP A 422 -39.52 -46.50 5.17
N ALA A 423 -38.40 -46.28 5.86
CA ALA A 423 -37.14 -46.92 5.52
C ALA A 423 -37.08 -48.39 5.94
N ASN A 424 -37.77 -48.76 7.01
CA ASN A 424 -37.74 -50.09 7.60
C ASN A 424 -39.01 -50.92 7.29
N ASN A 425 -39.99 -50.33 6.60
CA ASN A 425 -41.30 -50.88 6.26
C ASN A 425 -42.16 -51.29 7.49
N ASP A 426 -42.06 -50.56 8.60
CA ASP A 426 -42.86 -50.81 9.81
C ASP A 426 -44.19 -50.01 9.87
N GLY A 427 -44.42 -49.20 8.84
CA GLY A 427 -45.60 -48.37 8.68
C GLY A 427 -45.45 -46.94 9.22
N GLU A 428 -44.27 -46.54 9.72
CA GLU A 428 -43.98 -45.18 10.14
C GLU A 428 -43.10 -44.42 9.14
N SER A 429 -43.47 -43.18 8.88
CA SER A 429 -42.71 -42.30 8.01
C SER A 429 -41.49 -41.73 8.75
N ASN A 430 -40.39 -41.47 8.05
CA ASN A 430 -39.19 -40.83 8.59
C ASN A 430 -39.48 -39.53 9.38
N LEU A 431 -40.46 -38.73 8.95
CA LEU A 431 -40.86 -37.52 9.67
C LEU A 431 -41.47 -37.84 11.03
N LEU A 432 -42.31 -38.87 11.11
CA LEU A 432 -42.88 -39.32 12.38
C LEU A 432 -41.76 -39.82 13.30
N GLU A 433 -40.86 -40.65 12.79
CA GLU A 433 -39.74 -41.20 13.57
C GLU A 433 -38.77 -40.10 14.05
N TYR A 434 -38.45 -39.12 13.21
CA TYR A 434 -37.70 -37.94 13.62
C TYR A 434 -38.44 -37.13 14.70
N ALA A 435 -39.75 -36.95 14.52
CA ALA A 435 -40.61 -36.19 15.41
C ALA A 435 -40.79 -36.85 16.78
N THR A 436 -40.64 -38.17 16.89
CA THR A 436 -40.76 -38.95 18.13
C THR A 436 -39.41 -39.47 18.65
N ALA A 437 -38.30 -39.14 17.97
CA ALA A 437 -36.93 -39.58 18.23
C ALA A 437 -36.72 -41.11 18.19
N GLN A 438 -37.36 -41.76 17.23
CA GLN A 438 -37.17 -43.19 16.92
C GLN A 438 -35.97 -43.42 16.01
N ASN A 439 -35.55 -44.69 15.91
CA ASN A 439 -34.50 -45.11 15.00
C ASN A 439 -35.13 -45.59 13.68
N PRO A 440 -34.89 -44.90 12.55
CA PRO A 440 -35.54 -45.21 11.29
C PRO A 440 -35.08 -46.52 10.66
N ASN A 441 -33.98 -47.10 11.14
CA ASN A 441 -33.44 -48.35 10.65
C ASN A 441 -33.87 -49.56 11.48
N ALA A 442 -34.68 -49.38 12.52
CA ALA A 442 -35.16 -50.44 13.39
C ALA A 442 -36.67 -50.38 13.52
N SER A 443 -37.35 -51.51 13.28
CA SER A 443 -38.80 -51.60 13.40
C SER A 443 -39.25 -51.19 14.81
N SER A 444 -39.79 -49.98 14.91
CA SER A 444 -40.16 -49.34 16.17
C SER A 444 -41.32 -48.42 15.90
N ARG A 445 -42.36 -48.47 16.75
CA ARG A 445 -43.57 -47.66 16.54
C ARG A 445 -43.78 -46.66 17.66
N ALA A 446 -44.22 -45.46 17.29
CA ALA A 446 -44.60 -44.41 18.20
C ALA A 446 -45.72 -44.91 19.12
N VAL A 447 -45.44 -44.96 20.42
CA VAL A 447 -46.43 -45.41 21.41
C VAL A 447 -47.26 -44.21 21.86
N LEU A 448 -48.55 -44.24 21.54
CA LEU A 448 -49.54 -43.35 22.13
C LEU A 448 -50.29 -44.13 23.22
N SER A 449 -50.27 -43.64 24.45
CA SER A 449 -51.12 -44.17 25.52
C SER A 449 -52.35 -43.28 25.70
N ALA A 450 -53.50 -43.91 25.94
CA ALA A 450 -54.77 -43.23 26.08
C ALA A 450 -55.43 -43.63 27.41
N VAL A 451 -55.81 -42.64 28.21
CA VAL A 451 -56.54 -42.84 29.46
C VAL A 451 -57.85 -42.07 29.39
N ARG A 452 -58.96 -42.77 29.58
CA ARG A 452 -60.28 -42.14 29.69
C ARG A 452 -60.51 -41.69 31.13
N THR A 453 -60.89 -40.44 31.31
CA THR A 453 -61.35 -39.90 32.59
C THR A 453 -62.86 -39.64 32.54
N ALA A 454 -63.43 -39.15 33.64
CA ALA A 454 -64.84 -38.78 33.70
C ALA A 454 -65.22 -37.65 32.71
N SER A 455 -64.26 -36.79 32.35
CA SER A 455 -64.50 -35.55 31.59
C SER A 455 -63.64 -35.39 30.33
N ALA A 456 -62.71 -36.30 30.06
CA ALA A 456 -61.77 -36.18 28.95
C ALA A 456 -61.21 -37.53 28.46
N LEU A 457 -60.63 -37.51 27.28
CA LEU A 457 -59.68 -38.51 26.80
C LEU A 457 -58.27 -37.88 26.88
N GLU A 458 -57.40 -38.43 27.72
CA GLU A 458 -56.01 -37.99 27.86
C GLU A 458 -55.10 -38.87 27.01
N ILE A 459 -54.38 -38.26 26.07
CA ILE A 459 -53.38 -38.93 25.23
C ILE A 459 -51.99 -38.52 25.70
N THR A 460 -51.11 -39.50 25.94
CA THR A 460 -49.69 -39.25 26.20
C THR A 460 -48.86 -39.73 25.03
N TYR A 461 -47.97 -38.86 24.55
CA TYR A 461 -47.03 -39.17 23.46
C TYR A 461 -45.67 -38.50 23.72
N THR A 462 -44.63 -39.02 23.08
CA THR A 462 -43.30 -38.43 23.10
C THR A 462 -43.06 -37.57 21.87
N ARG A 463 -42.31 -36.48 22.04
CA ARG A 463 -41.80 -35.67 20.93
C ARG A 463 -40.33 -35.33 21.10
N SER A 464 -39.61 -35.33 19.98
CA SER A 464 -38.26 -34.81 19.84
C SER A 464 -38.29 -33.28 20.01
N LYS A 465 -37.48 -32.77 20.95
CA LYS A 465 -37.33 -31.34 21.18
C LYS A 465 -36.69 -30.67 19.96
N ALA A 466 -35.72 -31.32 19.34
CA ALA A 466 -35.06 -30.85 18.12
C ALA A 466 -36.04 -30.72 16.95
N ALA A 467 -36.96 -31.69 16.79
CA ALA A 467 -38.00 -31.62 15.77
C ALA A 467 -38.96 -30.47 16.02
N PHE A 468 -39.44 -30.32 17.26
CA PHE A 468 -40.33 -29.22 17.65
C PHE A 468 -39.70 -27.84 17.43
N THR A 469 -38.47 -27.63 17.90
CA THR A 469 -37.74 -26.36 17.68
C THR A 469 -37.35 -26.15 16.22
N GLY A 470 -37.21 -27.23 15.45
CA GLY A 470 -36.95 -27.23 14.01
C GLY A 470 -38.19 -26.95 13.15
N GLY A 471 -39.35 -26.63 13.76
CA GLY A 471 -40.57 -26.25 13.06
C GLY A 471 -41.53 -27.39 12.76
N VAL A 472 -41.29 -28.60 13.27
CA VAL A 472 -42.25 -29.70 13.18
C VAL A 472 -43.43 -29.44 14.11
N ALA A 473 -44.64 -29.40 13.54
CA ALA A 473 -45.88 -29.19 14.27
C ALA A 473 -46.48 -30.52 14.75
N PHE A 474 -46.93 -30.53 16.01
CA PHE A 474 -47.56 -31.66 16.66
C PHE A 474 -49.00 -31.30 17.02
N THR A 475 -49.95 -31.80 16.23
CA THR A 475 -51.38 -31.52 16.44
C THR A 475 -52.08 -32.80 16.89
N VAL A 476 -52.66 -32.80 18.08
CA VAL A 476 -53.57 -33.87 18.49
C VAL A 476 -54.96 -33.51 18.00
N GLU A 477 -55.51 -34.38 17.15
CA GLU A 477 -56.84 -34.21 16.58
C GLU A 477 -57.75 -35.33 17.09
N TRP A 478 -59.03 -35.03 17.22
CA TRP A 478 -60.05 -35.99 17.61
C TRP A 478 -61.21 -36.02 16.61
N SER A 479 -61.92 -37.14 16.59
CA SER A 479 -63.17 -37.27 15.86
C SER A 479 -64.12 -38.26 16.53
N ASP A 480 -65.42 -38.03 16.39
CA ASP A 480 -66.45 -38.98 16.83
C ASP A 480 -66.76 -40.03 15.75
N VAL A 481 -66.19 -39.89 14.54
CA VAL A 481 -66.32 -40.85 13.43
C VAL A 481 -64.98 -41.01 12.69
N LEU A 482 -64.75 -42.15 12.04
CA LEU A 482 -63.54 -42.41 11.24
C LEU A 482 -63.68 -41.91 9.79
N ALA A 483 -64.01 -40.64 9.60
CA ALA A 483 -64.08 -40.01 8.26
C ALA A 483 -62.88 -39.06 8.04
N PRO A 484 -62.33 -38.94 6.81
CA PRO A 484 -61.16 -38.09 6.56
C PRO A 484 -61.35 -36.60 6.92
N SER A 485 -62.56 -36.06 6.74
CA SER A 485 -62.88 -34.65 6.97
C SER A 485 -63.44 -34.34 8.38
N SER A 486 -63.53 -35.33 9.27
CA SER A 486 -64.18 -35.18 10.58
C SER A 486 -63.23 -34.89 11.74
N TRP A 487 -61.94 -34.73 11.47
CA TRP A 487 -60.91 -34.53 12.49
C TRP A 487 -60.79 -33.06 12.90
N SER A 488 -60.75 -32.78 14.20
CA SER A 488 -60.65 -31.43 14.76
C SER A 488 -59.63 -31.36 15.90
N GLY A 489 -58.86 -30.27 15.94
CA GLY A 489 -58.00 -29.92 17.08
C GLY A 489 -58.68 -29.01 18.11
N ALA A 490 -59.99 -28.74 17.96
CA ALA A 490 -60.70 -27.80 18.80
C ALA A 490 -60.69 -28.24 20.27
N LEU A 491 -60.46 -27.28 21.17
CA LEU A 491 -60.48 -27.44 22.63
C LEU A 491 -59.47 -28.46 23.19
N VAL A 492 -58.50 -28.91 22.39
CA VAL A 492 -57.40 -29.74 22.87
C VAL A 492 -56.39 -28.86 23.60
N THR A 493 -56.05 -29.23 24.85
CA THR A 493 -54.95 -28.60 25.59
C THR A 493 -53.78 -29.57 25.70
N GLN A 494 -52.55 -29.05 25.70
CA GLN A 494 -51.34 -29.86 25.79
C GLN A 494 -50.44 -29.35 26.93
N ASN A 495 -49.92 -30.27 27.74
CA ASN A 495 -49.00 -29.97 28.84
C ASN A 495 -47.76 -30.86 28.74
N ILE A 496 -46.58 -30.29 29.02
CA ILE A 496 -45.33 -31.05 29.12
C ILE A 496 -45.32 -31.77 30.47
N LEU A 497 -45.22 -33.10 30.46
CA LEU A 497 -45.08 -33.92 31.66
C LEU A 497 -43.60 -34.06 32.09
N THR A 498 -42.72 -34.28 31.12
CA THR A 498 -41.27 -34.40 31.34
C THR A 498 -40.50 -33.77 30.18
N ASP A 499 -39.33 -33.19 30.47
CA ASP A 499 -38.36 -32.69 29.48
C ASP A 499 -36.95 -33.04 29.96
N ASN A 500 -36.24 -33.88 29.20
CA ASN A 500 -34.87 -34.29 29.54
C ASN A 500 -33.79 -33.57 28.72
N GLY A 501 -34.16 -32.50 28.00
CA GLY A 501 -33.27 -31.75 27.10
C GLY A 501 -33.33 -32.20 25.65
N THR A 502 -33.68 -33.46 25.37
CA THR A 502 -33.76 -34.02 24.00
C THR A 502 -35.15 -34.48 23.63
N LEU A 503 -35.89 -35.05 24.59
CA LEU A 503 -37.23 -35.59 24.44
C LEU A 503 -38.19 -34.93 25.43
N GLN A 504 -39.41 -34.70 24.98
CA GLN A 504 -40.52 -34.25 25.82
C GLN A 504 -41.64 -35.28 25.80
N THR A 505 -42.20 -35.57 26.98
CA THR A 505 -43.44 -36.34 27.10
C THR A 505 -44.58 -35.36 27.25
N ILE A 506 -45.57 -35.43 26.36
CA ILE A 506 -46.70 -34.49 26.30
C ILE A 506 -47.97 -35.21 26.67
N LYS A 507 -48.78 -34.59 27.53
CA LYS A 507 -50.17 -34.98 27.77
C LYS A 507 -51.10 -34.03 27.03
N ALA A 508 -51.86 -34.57 26.08
CA ALA A 508 -52.94 -33.87 25.41
C ALA A 508 -54.28 -34.26 26.04
N THR A 509 -55.06 -33.27 26.45
CA THR A 509 -56.39 -33.47 27.02
C THR A 509 -57.43 -33.09 25.98
N ILE A 510 -58.19 -34.10 25.53
CA ILE A 510 -59.30 -33.96 24.58
C ILE A 510 -60.60 -33.93 25.40
N PRO A 511 -61.50 -32.95 25.22
CA PRO A 511 -62.75 -32.88 25.99
C PRO A 511 -63.62 -34.12 25.75
N ALA A 512 -64.52 -34.44 26.68
CA ALA A 512 -65.57 -35.43 26.43
C ALA A 512 -66.60 -34.92 25.41
N GLY A 513 -67.18 -35.83 24.64
CA GLY A 513 -68.30 -35.53 23.74
C GLY A 513 -69.63 -35.34 24.49
N PRO A 514 -70.63 -34.66 23.87
CA PRO A 514 -71.88 -34.30 24.54
C PRO A 514 -72.76 -35.49 24.95
N THR A 515 -72.63 -36.66 24.31
CA THR A 515 -73.38 -37.90 24.62
C THR A 515 -72.56 -39.13 24.21
N ILE A 516 -71.69 -39.65 25.08
CA ILE A 516 -70.57 -40.58 24.75
C ILE A 516 -70.92 -41.72 23.78
N PRO A 517 -70.46 -41.68 22.51
CA PRO A 517 -70.54 -42.81 21.59
C PRO A 517 -69.19 -42.97 20.86
N MET A 518 -68.13 -43.41 21.54
CA MET A 518 -66.76 -43.55 21.00
C MET A 518 -66.11 -42.23 20.51
N ARG A 519 -64.80 -42.06 20.79
CA ARG A 519 -64.00 -40.95 20.29
C ARG A 519 -62.65 -41.47 19.86
N PHE A 520 -62.22 -41.09 18.67
CA PHE A 520 -60.94 -41.44 18.09
C PHE A 520 -59.99 -40.26 18.26
N ALA A 521 -58.72 -40.55 18.50
CA ALA A 521 -57.66 -39.57 18.61
C ALA A 521 -56.49 -39.96 17.71
N ARG A 522 -55.83 -38.97 17.12
CA ARG A 522 -54.58 -39.17 16.38
C ARG A 522 -53.60 -38.05 16.69
N LEU A 523 -52.32 -38.39 16.65
CA LEU A 523 -51.25 -37.40 16.57
C LEU A 523 -50.96 -37.16 15.09
N LYS A 524 -51.13 -35.91 14.66
CA LYS A 524 -50.76 -35.44 13.33
C LYS A 524 -49.45 -34.66 13.43
N VAL A 525 -48.44 -35.15 12.74
CA VAL A 525 -47.14 -34.51 12.61
C VAL A 525 -47.05 -33.89 11.22
N THR A 526 -46.68 -32.61 11.14
CA THR A 526 -46.49 -31.90 9.87
C THR A 526 -45.27 -31.01 9.93
N GLN A 527 -44.53 -30.91 8.82
CA GLN A 527 -43.45 -29.96 8.64
C GLN A 527 -43.79 -29.04 7.46
N ALA A 528 -43.45 -27.77 7.55
CA ALA A 528 -43.55 -26.87 6.40
C ALA A 528 -42.56 -27.34 5.30
N PRO A 529 -42.90 -27.20 4.00
CA PRO A 529 -42.07 -27.67 2.90
C PRO A 529 -40.63 -27.14 2.91
#